data_AF-A0A7R9GK50-F1
#
_entry.id   AF-A0A7R9GK50-F1
#
_cell.length_a   1.000
_cell.length_b   1.000
_cell.length_c   1.000
_cell.angle_alpha   90.00
_cell.angle_beta   90.00
_cell.angle_gamma   90.00
#
_symmetry.space_group_name_H-M   'P 1'
#
loop_
_entity.id
_entity.type
_entity.pdbx_description
1 polymer ?
#
loop_
_entity_poly.entity_id
_entity_poly.type
_entity_poly.pdbx_seq_one_letter_code
_entity_poly.pdbx_strand_id
1 'polypeptide(L)'
;MGREAVLAGNFDAFIIAMRDNPKELIKLFLPLLGLSKPFVVFSPFREPLAECHVMLKSMGCAVLVKLTENWLREYQVLPDRTHPLVTMSGNSGFLLSGIKVQTSSECCQVPDKPSQENDVEMTGE
;
A
#
# COMPACT_ATOMS: atom_id res chain seq x y z
N MET A 1 4.32 -2.40 24.37
CA MET A 1 3.86 -1.34 23.45
C MET A 1 3.70 -1.80 21.99
N GLY A 2 4.56 -2.68 21.44
CA GLY A 2 4.47 -3.05 20.01
C GLY A 2 3.31 -3.98 19.59
N ARG A 3 2.89 -4.92 20.44
CA ARG A 3 1.89 -5.95 20.06
C ARG A 3 0.45 -5.43 20.01
N GLU A 4 0.07 -4.59 20.97
CA GLU A 4 -1.28 -3.98 21.02
C GLU A 4 -1.50 -3.00 19.88
N ALA A 5 -0.47 -2.24 19.47
CA ALA A 5 -0.57 -1.31 18.34
C ALA A 5 -0.85 -2.04 17.01
N VAL A 6 -0.29 -3.24 16.83
CA VAL A 6 -0.58 -4.07 15.64
C VAL A 6 -2.01 -4.59 15.64
N LEU A 7 -2.54 -4.91 16.82
CA LEU A 7 -3.92 -5.37 17.00
C LEU A 7 -4.94 -4.22 16.89
N ALA A 8 -4.55 -3.01 17.30
CA ALA A 8 -5.38 -1.81 17.19
C ALA A 8 -5.60 -1.36 15.73
N GLY A 9 -4.69 -1.73 14.82
CA GLY A 9 -4.78 -1.41 13.40
C GLY A 9 -4.61 0.08 13.11
N ASN A 10 -5.14 0.51 11.95
CA ASN A 10 -5.11 1.89 11.46
C ASN A 10 -3.69 2.43 11.16
N PHE A 11 -2.91 1.66 10.40
CA PHE A 11 -1.59 2.12 9.93
C PHE A 11 -1.72 3.24 8.88
N ASP A 12 -0.74 4.15 8.86
CA ASP A 12 -0.70 5.28 7.91
C ASP A 12 -0.17 4.92 6.53
N ALA A 13 0.67 3.89 6.43
CA ALA A 13 1.22 3.42 5.17
C ALA A 13 1.68 1.97 5.32
N PHE A 14 1.76 1.28 4.19
CA PHE A 14 2.23 -0.09 4.14
C PHE A 14 3.22 -0.31 3.00
N ILE A 15 4.35 -0.94 3.31
CA ILE A 15 5.43 -1.21 2.36
C ILE A 15 5.83 -2.68 2.46
N ILE A 16 5.77 -3.40 1.34
CA ILE A 16 6.33 -4.75 1.20
C ILE A 16 7.51 -4.69 0.24
N ALA A 17 8.62 -5.32 0.59
CA ALA A 17 9.68 -5.64 -0.34
C ALA A 17 10.01 -7.13 -0.21
N MET A 18 9.72 -7.91 -1.25
CA MET A 18 9.98 -9.35 -1.25
C MET A 18 10.30 -9.88 -2.64
N ARG A 19 10.88 -11.09 -2.69
CA ARG A 19 11.20 -11.79 -3.94
C ARG A 19 10.07 -12.72 -4.40
N ASP A 20 9.37 -13.33 -3.45
CA ASP A 20 8.34 -14.34 -3.71
C ASP A 20 6.96 -13.68 -3.89
N ASN A 21 5.89 -14.48 -3.89
CA ASN A 21 4.53 -14.00 -4.17
C ASN A 21 3.97 -13.07 -3.06
N PRO A 22 3.72 -11.78 -3.32
CA PRO A 22 3.22 -10.83 -2.30
C PRO A 22 1.71 -10.92 -2.04
N LYS A 23 0.99 -11.74 -2.79
CA LYS A 23 -0.47 -11.84 -2.75
C LYS A 23 -1.05 -12.08 -1.36
N GLU A 24 -0.52 -13.05 -0.62
CA GLU A 24 -1.06 -13.42 0.69
C GLU A 24 -0.77 -12.38 1.77
N LEU A 25 0.41 -11.73 1.70
CA LEU A 25 0.73 -10.63 2.61
C LEU A 25 -0.18 -9.42 2.35
N ILE A 26 -0.42 -9.07 1.09
CA ILE A 26 -1.33 -7.97 0.74
C ILE A 26 -2.71 -8.22 1.35
N LYS A 27 -3.26 -9.44 1.26
CA LYS A 27 -4.55 -9.79 1.87
C LYS A 27 -4.54 -9.66 3.40
N LEU A 28 -3.44 -10.02 4.04
CA LEU A 28 -3.31 -9.97 5.50
C LEU A 28 -3.15 -8.53 6.02
N PHE A 29 -2.39 -7.69 5.30
CA PHE A 29 -2.05 -6.34 5.75
C PHE A 29 -3.02 -5.26 5.27
N LEU A 30 -3.74 -5.47 4.16
CA LEU A 30 -4.75 -4.51 3.70
C LEU A 30 -5.81 -4.18 4.75
N PRO A 31 -6.37 -5.15 5.52
CA PRO A 31 -7.33 -4.85 6.58
C PRO A 31 -6.76 -3.94 7.68
N LEU A 32 -5.46 -4.08 7.99
CA LEU A 32 -4.80 -3.32 9.05
C LEU A 32 -4.52 -1.86 8.65
N LEU A 33 -4.46 -1.57 7.36
CA LEU A 33 -4.21 -0.23 6.82
C LEU A 33 -5.44 0.69 6.99
N GLY A 34 -5.25 1.95 7.36
CA GLY A 34 -6.36 2.93 7.40
C GLY A 34 -6.95 3.20 6.01
N LEU A 35 -8.17 3.74 5.96
CA LEU A 35 -8.77 4.20 4.70
C LEU A 35 -8.01 5.40 4.14
N SER A 36 -7.97 5.54 2.81
CA SER A 36 -7.26 6.60 2.08
C SER A 36 -5.73 6.59 2.28
N LYS A 37 -5.18 5.51 2.85
CA LYS A 37 -3.74 5.38 3.08
C LYS A 37 -3.05 4.69 1.90
N PRO A 38 -1.82 5.12 1.54
CA PRO A 38 -1.08 4.52 0.45
C PRO A 38 -0.45 3.19 0.84
N PHE A 39 -0.28 2.32 -0.14
CA PHE A 39 0.55 1.12 -0.02
C PHE A 39 1.46 0.95 -1.23
N VAL A 40 2.62 0.33 -0.99
CA VAL A 40 3.63 0.06 -2.01
C VAL A 40 4.17 -1.35 -1.85
N VAL A 41 4.29 -2.07 -2.95
CA VAL A 41 4.84 -3.44 -2.99
C VAL A 41 5.94 -3.49 -4.03
N PHE A 42 7.14 -3.86 -3.60
CA PHE A 42 8.31 -4.06 -4.43
C PHE A 42 8.56 -5.54 -4.69
N SER A 43 8.91 -5.85 -5.95
CA SER A 43 9.39 -7.16 -6.38
C SER A 43 10.43 -7.01 -7.49
N PRO A 44 11.46 -7.88 -7.55
CA PRO A 44 12.41 -7.91 -8.65
C PRO A 44 11.77 -8.40 -9.97
N PHE A 45 10.65 -9.14 -9.89
CA PHE A 45 9.95 -9.72 -11.04
C PHE A 45 8.59 -9.03 -11.25
N ARG A 46 8.16 -8.92 -12.52
CA ARG A 46 6.94 -8.21 -12.91
C ARG A 46 5.70 -9.07 -12.74
N GLU A 47 5.84 -10.35 -13.03
CA GLU A 47 4.80 -11.38 -13.03
C GLU A 47 4.03 -11.43 -11.70
N PRO A 48 4.67 -11.53 -10.51
CA PRO A 48 3.95 -11.56 -9.23
C PRO A 48 3.18 -10.26 -8.94
N LEU A 49 3.69 -9.11 -9.38
CA LEU A 49 2.99 -7.83 -9.21
C LEU A 49 1.82 -7.68 -10.18
N ALA A 50 1.92 -8.24 -11.39
CA ALA A 50 0.83 -8.26 -12.35
C ALA A 50 -0.36 -9.09 -11.83
N GLU A 51 -0.08 -10.26 -11.22
CA GLU A 51 -1.11 -11.06 -10.55
C GLU A 51 -1.76 -10.30 -9.38
N CYS A 52 -0.95 -9.63 -8.56
CA CYS A 52 -1.46 -8.82 -7.45
C CYS A 52 -2.29 -7.62 -7.93
N HIS A 53 -1.91 -6.99 -9.04
CA HIS A 53 -2.67 -5.90 -9.66
C HIS A 53 -4.07 -6.35 -10.09
N VAL A 54 -4.17 -7.51 -10.75
CA VAL A 54 -5.47 -8.08 -11.14
C VAL A 54 -6.30 -8.44 -9.91
N MET A 55 -5.68 -9.05 -8.90
CA MET A 55 -6.36 -9.37 -7.64
C MET A 55 -6.90 -8.12 -6.94
N LEU A 56 -6.10 -7.06 -6.79
CA LEU A 56 -6.52 -5.80 -6.16
C LEU A 56 -7.69 -5.16 -6.91
N LYS A 57 -7.66 -5.18 -8.25
CA LYS A 57 -8.79 -4.70 -9.07
C LYS A 57 -10.04 -5.54 -8.88
N SER A 58 -9.91 -6.87 -8.80
CA SER A 58 -11.02 -7.78 -8.56
C SER A 58 -11.63 -7.60 -7.17
N MET A 59 -10.82 -7.27 -6.15
CA MET A 59 -11.29 -7.04 -4.78
C MET A 59 -11.98 -5.68 -4.60
N GLY A 60 -11.69 -4.69 -5.45
CA GLY A 60 -12.29 -3.36 -5.38
C GLY A 60 -11.88 -2.52 -4.15
N CYS A 61 -10.86 -2.97 -3.40
CA CYS A 61 -10.42 -2.36 -2.14
C CYS A 61 -9.31 -1.30 -2.32
N ALA A 62 -8.86 -1.06 -3.56
CA ALA A 62 -7.79 -0.12 -3.86
C ALA A 62 -8.05 0.66 -5.16
N VAL A 63 -7.68 1.94 -5.15
CA VAL A 63 -7.69 2.82 -6.33
C VAL A 63 -6.28 3.25 -6.70
N LEU A 64 -6.15 3.81 -7.90
CA LEU A 64 -4.86 4.27 -8.45
C LEU A 64 -3.80 3.16 -8.43
N VAL A 65 -4.21 1.90 -8.59
CA VAL A 65 -3.28 0.79 -8.61
C VAL A 65 -2.40 0.90 -9.86
N LYS A 66 -1.10 1.14 -9.66
CA LYS A 66 -0.14 1.43 -10.72
C LYS A 66 1.07 0.51 -10.57
N LEU A 67 1.38 -0.19 -11.66
CA LEU A 67 2.63 -0.95 -11.83
C LEU A 67 3.65 -0.05 -12.53
N THR A 68 4.77 0.22 -11.89
CA THR A 68 5.86 1.07 -12.41
C THR A 68 7.19 0.36 -12.36
N GLU A 69 8.03 0.61 -13.35
CA GLU A 69 9.44 0.27 -13.35
C GLU A 69 10.27 1.56 -13.43
N ASN A 70 11.47 1.53 -12.87
CA ASN A 70 12.42 2.65 -12.93
C ASN A 70 13.66 2.24 -13.73
N TRP A 71 14.00 3.10 -14.68
CA TRP A 71 15.18 2.95 -15.53
C TRP A 71 16.22 3.96 -15.07
N LEU A 72 17.40 3.48 -14.71
CA LEU A 72 18.52 4.29 -14.29
C LEU A 72 19.67 4.07 -15.27
N ARG A 73 20.26 5.15 -15.77
CA ARG A 73 21.44 5.10 -16.64
C ARG A 73 22.48 6.05 -16.11
N GLU A 74 23.61 5.49 -15.71
CA GLU A 74 24.75 6.24 -15.23
C GLU A 74 25.54 6.80 -16.42
N TYR A 75 26.06 8.03 -16.26
CA TYR A 75 26.85 8.72 -17.27
C TYR A 75 28.24 9.03 -16.72
N GLN A 76 29.26 8.78 -17.53
CA GLN A 76 30.61 9.25 -17.30
C GLN A 76 30.74 10.65 -17.87
N VAL A 77 31.11 11.62 -17.03
CA VAL A 77 31.33 13.02 -17.44
C VAL A 77 32.81 13.36 -17.27
N LEU A 78 33.55 13.28 -18.37
CA LEU A 78 34.93 13.74 -18.50
C LEU A 78 35.04 14.65 -19.74
N PRO A 79 36.00 15.59 -19.79
CA PRO A 79 36.24 16.40 -20.98
C PRO A 79 36.36 15.52 -22.23
N ASP A 80 35.59 15.84 -23.27
CA ASP A 80 35.50 15.13 -24.56
C ASP A 80 35.20 13.61 -24.50
N ARG A 81 34.78 13.08 -23.34
CA ARG A 81 34.45 11.65 -23.16
C ARG A 81 33.15 11.45 -22.39
N THR A 82 32.14 12.28 -22.67
CA THR A 82 30.82 12.15 -22.04
C THR A 82 30.01 11.06 -22.73
N HIS A 83 29.76 9.95 -22.03
CA HIS A 83 28.98 8.82 -22.54
C HIS A 83 28.34 8.02 -21.39
N PRO A 84 27.24 7.28 -21.64
CA PRO A 84 26.73 6.31 -20.67
C PRO A 84 27.75 5.23 -20.34
N LEU A 85 27.72 4.68 -19.13
CA LEU A 85 28.49 3.48 -18.83
C LEU A 85 28.04 2.31 -19.72
N VAL A 86 29.02 1.56 -20.24
CA VAL A 86 28.80 0.44 -21.18
C VAL A 86 28.18 -0.77 -20.47
N THR A 87 28.58 -1.02 -19.23
CA THR A 87 28.07 -2.11 -18.39
C THR A 87 27.23 -1.51 -17.26
N MET A 88 25.92 -1.76 -17.29
CA MET A 88 24.98 -1.28 -16.28
C MET A 88 23.90 -2.32 -15.99
N SER A 89 23.27 -2.25 -14.82
CA SER A 89 22.08 -3.04 -14.50
C SER A 89 20.89 -2.61 -15.38
N GLY A 90 20.26 -3.57 -16.06
CA GLY A 90 19.16 -3.28 -17.01
C GLY A 90 17.82 -2.95 -16.36
N ASN A 91 17.57 -3.42 -15.14
CA ASN A 91 16.39 -3.07 -14.36
C ASN A 91 16.75 -2.90 -12.88
N SER A 92 15.87 -2.25 -12.12
CA SER A 92 16.01 -2.09 -10.67
C SER A 92 14.82 -2.65 -9.90
N GLY A 93 14.02 -3.48 -10.58
CA GLY A 93 12.79 -4.09 -10.09
C GLY A 93 11.54 -3.31 -10.47
N PHE A 94 10.43 -3.73 -9.87
CA PHE A 94 9.09 -3.25 -10.16
C PHE A 94 8.39 -2.84 -8.86
N LEU A 95 7.54 -1.82 -8.97
CA LEU A 95 6.75 -1.27 -7.88
C LEU A 95 5.27 -1.32 -8.24
N LEU A 96 4.48 -1.88 -7.36
CA LEU A 96 3.02 -1.80 -7.38
C LEU A 96 2.59 -0.84 -6.28
N SER A 97 2.00 0.29 -6.66
CA SER A 97 1.53 1.31 -5.73
C SER A 97 0.02 1.47 -5.84
N GLY A 98 -0.64 1.88 -4.76
CA GLY A 98 -2.07 2.16 -4.76
C GLY A 98 -2.51 2.83 -3.46
N ILE A 99 -3.78 3.21 -3.43
CA ILE A 99 -4.41 3.81 -2.25
C ILE A 99 -5.57 2.93 -1.81
N LYS A 100 -5.63 2.57 -0.52
CA LYS A 100 -6.75 1.80 0.02
C LYS A 100 -8.01 2.66 0.05
N VAL A 101 -9.12 2.08 -0.40
CA VAL A 101 -10.45 2.69 -0.34
C VAL A 101 -11.44 1.78 0.33
N GLN A 102 -12.56 2.36 0.76
CA GLN A 102 -13.70 1.60 1.23
C GLN A 102 -14.38 0.93 0.04
N THR A 103 -14.64 -0.37 0.13
CA THR A 103 -15.40 -1.09 -0.88
C THR A 103 -16.89 -0.79 -0.65
N SER A 104 -17.65 -0.54 -1.72
CA SER A 104 -19.09 -0.21 -1.63
C SER A 104 -19.97 -1.29 -0.96
N SER A 105 -19.48 -2.53 -0.82
CA SER A 105 -20.12 -3.59 -0.03
C SER A 105 -20.04 -3.36 1.49
N GLU A 106 -19.24 -2.41 1.94
CA GLU A 106 -19.22 -1.87 3.30
C GLU A 106 -19.84 -0.46 3.24
N CYS A 107 -21.18 -0.38 3.17
CA CYS A 107 -21.88 0.91 3.20
C CYS A 107 -21.77 1.62 4.58
N CYS A 108 -21.54 0.86 5.64
CA CYS A 108 -21.33 1.36 7.00
C CYS A 108 -20.18 0.48 7.55
N GLN A 109 -19.07 0.96 8.10
CA GLN A 109 -18.99 1.46 9.46
C GLN A 109 -17.61 2.11 9.65
N VAL A 110 -17.59 3.42 9.85
CA VAL A 110 -16.73 3.90 10.94
C VAL A 110 -17.38 3.31 12.19
N PRO A 111 -16.67 2.58 13.08
CA PRO A 111 -17.23 2.29 14.39
C PRO A 111 -17.53 3.65 15.00
N ASP A 112 -18.82 3.99 15.12
CA ASP A 112 -19.25 5.19 15.81
C ASP A 112 -18.53 5.19 17.15
N LYS A 113 -17.63 6.16 17.37
CA LYS A 113 -17.20 6.45 18.73
C LYS A 113 -18.50 6.68 19.49
N PRO A 114 -18.70 6.05 20.67
CA PRO A 114 -19.93 6.22 21.42
C PRO A 114 -20.12 7.71 21.65
N SER A 115 -21.06 8.31 20.91
CA SER A 115 -21.60 9.61 21.20
C SER A 115 -22.20 9.46 22.59
N GLN A 116 -21.56 10.12 23.56
CA GLN A 116 -22.09 10.26 24.90
C GLN A 116 -23.39 11.07 24.79
N GLU A 117 -24.49 10.37 24.58
CA GLU A 117 -25.83 10.89 24.80
C GLU A 117 -26.05 10.80 26.32
N ASN A 118 -25.73 11.91 27.00
CA ASN A 118 -26.08 12.07 28.40
C ASN A 118 -27.56 12.44 28.47
N ASP A 119 -28.42 11.44 28.56
CA ASP A 119 -29.78 11.59 29.07
C ASP A 119 -29.69 11.97 30.55
N VAL A 120 -29.80 13.27 30.85
CA VAL A 120 -30.07 13.72 32.22
C VAL A 120 -31.59 13.65 32.40
N GLU A 121 -32.07 12.49 32.83
CA GLU A 121 -33.44 12.32 33.32
C GLU A 121 -33.49 12.48 34.85
N MET A 122 -34.24 13.50 35.26
CA MET A 122 -35.07 13.64 36.46
C MET A 122 -34.61 13.08 37.82
N THR A 123 -34.27 14.02 38.71
CA THR A 123 -34.83 14.10 40.07
C THR A 123 -35.65 15.40 40.11
N GLY A 124 -36.96 15.43 40.31
CA GLY A 124 -37.67 14.74 41.37
C GLY A 124 -37.73 15.63 42.61
N GLU A 125 -38.50 16.72 42.54
CA GLU A 125 -39.21 17.44 43.62
C GLU A 125 -40.11 18.53 43.03
#